data_AF-A0A378KWF3-F1
#
_entry.id   AF-A0A378KWF3-F1
#
_cell.length_a   1.000
_cell.length_b   1.000
_cell.length_c   1.000
_cell.angle_alpha   90.00
_cell.angle_beta   90.00
_cell.angle_gamma   90.00
#
_symmetry.space_group_name_H-M   'P 1'
#
loop_
_entity.id
_entity.type
_entity.pdbx_description
1 polymer ?
#
loop_
_entity_poly.entity_id
_entity_poly.type
_entity_poly.pdbx_seq_one_letter_code
_entity_poly.pdbx_strand_id
1 'polypeptide(L)'
;MKSKEEYWDRLFKGYERSGLSQEDFCSEQGIPIAKFKYQWRKKIGPGSRMDGAQNQADNPCHFEPILISKKDSAPQELVTNQSIIIQFPNQVRCELKMDIKGKDFSSLLNQLRLLC
;
A
#
# COMPACT_ATOMS: atom_id res chain seq x y z
N MET A 1 -6.70 3.91 -35.39
CA MET A 1 -6.82 4.79 -34.21
C MET A 1 -6.36 3.99 -33.00
N LYS A 2 -5.35 4.45 -32.24
CA LYS A 2 -4.95 3.76 -31.00
C LYS A 2 -6.06 3.94 -29.97
N SER A 3 -6.48 2.86 -29.30
CA SER A 3 -7.54 2.96 -28.31
C SER A 3 -7.05 3.74 -27.09
N LYS A 4 -7.98 4.35 -26.34
CA LYS A 4 -7.65 5.08 -25.12
C LYS A 4 -6.99 4.15 -24.09
N GLU A 5 -7.35 2.88 -24.04
CA GLU A 5 -6.70 1.91 -23.16
C GLU A 5 -5.24 1.64 -23.56
N GLU A 6 -4.95 1.48 -24.86
CA GLU A 6 -3.58 1.26 -25.34
C GLU A 6 -2.64 2.41 -25.00
N TYR A 7 -3.16 3.65 -25.02
CA TYR A 7 -2.40 4.82 -24.60
C TYR A 7 -1.99 4.71 -23.13
N TRP A 8 -2.94 4.42 -22.23
CA TRP A 8 -2.66 4.31 -20.80
C TRP A 8 -1.78 3.11 -20.46
N ASP A 9 -1.95 1.98 -21.14
CA ASP A 9 -1.11 0.80 -20.94
C ASP A 9 0.36 1.08 -21.26
N ARG A 10 0.64 1.74 -22.39
CA ARG A 10 2.00 2.17 -22.74
C ARG A 10 2.59 3.12 -21.69
N LEU A 11 1.76 4.03 -21.21
CA LEU A 11 2.15 5.04 -20.24
C LEU A 11 2.51 4.42 -18.88
N PHE A 12 1.73 3.43 -18.45
CA PHE A 12 1.98 2.66 -17.24
C PHE A 12 3.22 1.77 -17.34
N LYS A 13 3.45 1.13 -18.48
CA LYS A 13 4.69 0.39 -18.75
C LYS A 13 5.92 1.32 -18.78
N GLY A 14 5.75 2.53 -19.30
CA GLY A 14 6.78 3.56 -19.27
C GLY A 14 7.13 3.97 -17.84
N TYR A 15 6.11 4.21 -17.01
CA TYR A 15 6.27 4.52 -15.59
C TYR A 15 7.00 3.41 -14.83
N GLU A 16 6.55 2.15 -14.96
CA GLU A 16 7.15 0.99 -14.30
C GLU A 16 8.63 0.80 -14.67
N ARG A 17 9.01 1.12 -15.90
CA ARG A 17 10.41 1.05 -16.36
C ARG A 17 11.27 2.24 -15.93
N SER A 18 10.66 3.40 -15.72
CA SER A 18 11.39 4.63 -15.39
C SER A 18 11.98 4.59 -13.98
N GLY A 19 11.34 3.89 -13.05
CA GLY A 19 11.71 3.92 -11.63
C GLY A 19 11.53 5.28 -10.95
N LEU A 20 10.94 6.25 -11.65
CA LEU A 20 10.67 7.60 -11.14
C LEU A 20 9.46 7.60 -10.19
N SER A 21 9.35 8.67 -9.40
CA SER A 21 8.12 8.94 -8.67
C SER A 21 6.97 9.25 -9.63
N GLN A 22 5.72 9.09 -9.19
CA GLN A 22 4.56 9.40 -10.04
C GLN A 22 4.53 10.90 -10.40
N GLU A 23 4.96 11.74 -9.47
CA GLU A 23 5.10 13.18 -9.62
C GLU A 23 6.10 13.54 -10.72
N ASP A 24 7.30 12.97 -10.69
CA ASP A 24 8.36 13.25 -11.66
C ASP A 24 7.99 12.72 -13.05
N PHE A 25 7.49 11.48 -13.11
CA PHE A 25 7.07 10.87 -14.37
C PHE A 25 5.91 11.65 -15.04
N CYS A 26 4.94 12.11 -14.25
CA CYS A 26 3.85 12.93 -14.77
C CYS A 26 4.34 14.30 -15.26
N SER A 27 5.34 14.89 -14.58
CA SER A 27 5.95 16.15 -14.98
C SER A 27 6.67 16.03 -16.32
N GLU A 28 7.47 14.97 -16.51
CA GLU A 28 8.18 14.71 -17.77
C GLU A 28 7.24 14.44 -18.94
N GLN A 29 6.15 13.70 -18.70
CA GLN A 29 5.19 13.33 -19.74
C GLN A 29 4.12 14.41 -19.99
N GLY A 30 4.11 15.50 -19.21
CA GLY A 30 3.11 16.57 -19.32
C GLY A 30 1.69 16.13 -18.94
N ILE A 31 1.57 15.20 -18.00
CA ILE A 31 0.28 14.61 -17.60
C ILE A 31 -0.15 15.16 -16.25
N PRO A 32 -1.41 15.59 -16.09
CA PRO A 32 -1.92 15.95 -14.78
C PRO A 32 -1.85 14.77 -13.82
N ILE A 33 -1.14 14.93 -12.71
CA ILE A 33 -0.90 13.86 -11.73
C ILE A 33 -2.19 13.25 -11.19
N ALA A 34 -3.23 14.07 -10.97
CA ALA A 34 -4.54 13.60 -10.52
C ALA A 34 -5.18 12.62 -11.50
N LYS A 35 -5.02 12.87 -12.81
CA LYS A 35 -5.54 12.02 -13.88
C LYS A 35 -4.79 10.68 -13.93
N PHE A 36 -3.47 10.72 -13.78
CA PHE A 36 -2.64 9.52 -13.70
C PHE A 36 -3.01 8.67 -12.48
N LYS A 37 -3.09 9.26 -11.28
CA LYS A 37 -3.47 8.56 -10.03
C LYS A 37 -4.85 7.91 -10.11
N TYR A 38 -5.82 8.57 -10.75
CA TYR A 38 -7.14 7.98 -10.97
C TYR A 38 -7.07 6.73 -11.87
N GLN A 39 -6.39 6.82 -13.02
CA GLN A 39 -6.29 5.71 -13.96
C GLN A 39 -5.45 4.55 -13.40
N TRP A 40 -4.40 4.85 -12.63
CA TRP A 40 -3.58 3.84 -11.95
C TRP A 40 -4.38 3.05 -10.92
N ARG A 41 -5.18 3.75 -10.08
CA ARG A 41 -6.09 3.09 -9.13
C ARG A 41 -7.16 2.25 -9.83
N LYS A 42 -7.67 2.71 -10.98
CA LYS A 42 -8.60 1.92 -11.80
C LYS A 42 -7.95 0.65 -12.37
N LYS A 43 -6.66 0.68 -12.71
CA LYS A 43 -5.88 -0.48 -13.18
C LYS A 43 -5.62 -1.50 -12.07
N ILE A 44 -5.29 -1.04 -10.86
CA ILE A 44 -4.85 -1.89 -9.73
C ILE A 44 -6.01 -2.31 -8.81
N GLY A 45 -7.09 -1.53 -8.77
CA GLY A 45 -8.25 -1.84 -7.95
C GLY A 45 -8.88 -3.18 -8.35
N PRO A 46 -9.49 -3.90 -7.40
CA PRO A 46 -10.27 -5.10 -7.74
C PRO A 46 -11.34 -4.66 -8.73
N GLY A 47 -11.36 -5.29 -9.91
CA GLY A 47 -12.19 -4.87 -11.03
C GLY A 47 -13.61 -4.53 -10.57
N SER A 48 -13.92 -3.24 -10.55
CA SER A 48 -15.27 -2.74 -10.34
C SER A 48 -16.08 -3.15 -11.56
N ARG A 49 -16.60 -4.37 -11.54
CA ARG A 49 -17.84 -4.71 -12.25
C ARG A 49 -18.91 -3.80 -11.67
N MET A 50 -19.14 -2.66 -12.31
CA MET A 50 -20.43 -2.01 -12.23
C MET A 50 -21.26 -2.60 -13.38
N ASP A 51 -21.84 -3.77 -13.13
CA ASP A 51 -23.09 -4.12 -13.77
C ASP A 51 -24.20 -3.37 -13.03
N GLY A 52 -25.01 -2.64 -13.79
CA GLY A 52 -25.99 -1.72 -13.25
C GLY A 52 -27.06 -2.40 -12.40
N ALA A 53 -27.46 -1.71 -11.32
CA ALA A 53 -28.75 -1.92 -10.69
C ALA A 53 -29.20 -0.59 -10.08
N GLN A 54 -29.99 0.17 -10.85
CA GLN A 54 -31.00 1.03 -10.27
C GLN A 54 -32.13 0.12 -9.78
N ASN A 55 -32.52 0.23 -8.51
CA ASN A 55 -33.89 0.47 -8.05
C ASN A 55 -34.00 0.32 -6.52
N GLN A 56 -34.89 1.14 -5.96
CA GLN A 56 -35.08 1.44 -4.55
C GLN A 56 -35.74 0.31 -3.73
N ALA A 57 -35.67 0.51 -2.40
CA ALA A 57 -36.47 -0.05 -1.31
C ALA A 57 -36.09 -1.48 -0.88
N ASP A 58 -35.44 -1.62 0.27
CA ASP A 58 -36.12 -1.65 1.56
C ASP A 58 -35.07 -1.56 2.68
N ASN A 59 -35.26 -0.66 3.62
CA ASN A 59 -34.47 -0.68 4.84
C ASN A 59 -35.13 -1.71 5.77
N PRO A 60 -34.38 -2.77 6.12
CA PRO A 60 -34.25 -3.05 7.53
C PRO A 60 -32.76 -3.03 7.85
N CYS A 61 -32.26 -1.88 8.29
CA CYS A 61 -31.02 -1.83 9.03
C CYS A 61 -31.23 -2.57 10.37
N HIS A 62 -31.18 -3.91 10.35
CA HIS A 62 -31.16 -4.77 11.53
C HIS A 62 -29.77 -4.78 12.17
N PHE A 63 -29.26 -3.59 12.50
CA PHE A 63 -28.12 -3.49 13.40
C PHE A 63 -28.66 -3.32 14.81
N GLU A 64 -28.61 -4.38 15.60
CA GLU A 64 -28.82 -4.28 17.04
C GLU A 64 -27.58 -3.65 17.69
N PRO A 65 -27.74 -2.62 18.54
CA PRO A 65 -26.62 -2.01 19.22
C PRO A 65 -26.08 -2.94 20.30
N ILE A 66 -24.83 -3.38 20.13
CA ILE A 66 -24.11 -4.12 21.16
C ILE A 66 -23.57 -3.18 22.25
N LEU A 67 -23.90 -3.48 23.50
CA LEU A 67 -23.39 -2.80 24.69
C LEU A 67 -21.95 -3.22 24.95
N ILE A 68 -21.00 -2.31 24.73
CA ILE A 68 -19.61 -2.53 25.11
C ILE A 68 -19.51 -2.31 26.63
N SER A 69 -19.35 -3.40 27.38
CA SER A 69 -19.06 -3.35 28.81
C SER A 69 -17.73 -2.63 29.04
N LYS A 70 -17.77 -1.45 29.68
CA LYS A 70 -16.57 -0.78 30.18
C LYS A 70 -16.06 -1.57 31.38
N LYS A 71 -15.25 -2.58 31.12
CA LYS A 71 -14.38 -3.16 32.13
C LYS A 71 -13.04 -2.44 32.03
N ASP A 72 -12.90 -1.40 32.84
CA ASP A 72 -11.61 -0.77 33.08
C ASP A 72 -10.62 -1.83 33.59
N SER A 73 -9.38 -1.68 33.11
CA SER A 73 -8.15 -2.27 33.65
C SER A 73 -7.84 -3.73 33.31
N ALA A 74 -7.30 -3.94 32.12
CA ALA A 74 -6.04 -4.67 31.98
C ALA A 74 -5.28 -4.05 30.80
N PRO A 75 -4.01 -3.62 30.95
CA PRO A 75 -3.16 -3.36 29.79
C PRO A 75 -3.07 -4.67 29.01
N GLN A 76 -3.80 -4.76 27.89
CA GLN A 76 -3.45 -5.73 26.88
C GLN A 76 -2.09 -5.27 26.35
N GLU A 77 -1.03 -5.93 26.79
CA GLU A 77 0.27 -5.82 26.13
C GLU A 77 0.03 -6.12 24.66
N LEU A 78 0.04 -5.06 23.85
CA LEU A 78 0.14 -5.15 22.42
C LEU A 78 1.34 -6.04 22.14
N VAL A 79 1.09 -7.19 21.53
CA VAL A 79 2.13 -8.07 20.97
C VAL A 79 2.89 -7.24 19.93
N THR A 80 3.91 -6.52 20.38
CA THR A 80 4.72 -5.58 19.60
C THR A 80 6.09 -6.15 19.28
N ASN A 81 6.36 -7.39 19.67
CA ASN A 81 7.61 -8.06 19.36
C ASN A 81 7.56 -8.68 17.96
N GLN A 82 7.39 -7.85 16.92
CA GLN A 82 7.68 -8.26 15.55
C GLN A 82 9.21 -8.20 15.39
N SER A 83 9.86 -9.35 15.21
CA SER A 83 11.30 -9.41 14.89
C SER A 83 11.52 -9.67 13.41
N ILE A 84 12.51 -9.00 12.81
CA ILE A 84 12.99 -9.29 11.46
C ILE A 84 14.20 -10.20 11.57
N ILE A 85 14.20 -11.28 10.80
CA ILE A 85 15.33 -12.22 10.72
C ILE A 85 16.03 -12.00 9.39
N ILE A 86 17.32 -11.64 9.44
CA ILE A 86 18.20 -11.52 8.28
C ILE A 86 19.08 -12.76 8.24
N GLN A 87 19.05 -13.50 7.14
CA GLN A 87 19.87 -14.69 6.91
C GLN A 87 20.88 -14.44 5.79
N PHE A 88 22.15 -14.60 6.08
CA PHE A 88 23.24 -14.40 5.13
C PHE A 88 23.68 -15.73 4.48
N PRO A 89 24.30 -15.71 3.29
CA PRO A 89 24.76 -16.92 2.59
C PRO A 89 25.79 -17.75 3.37
N ASN A 90 26.53 -17.12 4.28
CA ASN A 90 27.47 -17.77 5.19
C ASN A 90 26.78 -18.39 6.42
N GLN A 91 25.46 -18.56 6.39
CA GLN A 91 24.62 -19.11 7.47
C GLN A 91 24.56 -18.25 8.74
N VAL A 92 25.12 -17.04 8.71
CA VAL A 92 24.92 -16.08 9.80
C VAL A 92 23.46 -15.64 9.82
N ARG A 93 22.84 -15.68 11.00
CA ARG A 93 21.47 -15.28 11.23
C ARG A 93 21.43 -14.16 12.25
N CYS A 94 20.86 -13.03 11.85
CA CYS A 94 20.67 -11.87 12.72
C CYS A 94 19.19 -11.69 13.00
N GLU A 95 18.80 -11.67 14.28
CA GLU A 95 17.45 -11.35 14.70
C GLU A 95 17.40 -9.92 15.23
N LEU A 96 16.57 -9.09 14.60
CA LEU A 96 16.39 -7.69 14.93
C LEU A 96 15.03 -7.51 15.60
N LYS A 97 15.04 -7.15 16.88
CA LYS A 97 13.82 -6.76 17.60
C LYS A 97 13.38 -5.37 17.12
N MET A 98 12.18 -5.25 16.55
CA MET A 98 11.69 -3.96 16.05
C MET A 98 11.04 -3.12 17.16
N ASP A 99 11.85 -2.60 18.08
CA ASP A 99 11.44 -1.47 18.95
C ASP A 99 11.94 -0.12 18.40
N ILE A 100 12.25 -0.10 17.10
CA ILE A 100 12.94 1.00 16.44
C ILE A 100 11.91 1.82 15.66
N LYS A 101 11.77 3.11 15.99
CA LYS A 101 10.90 4.04 15.26
C LYS A 101 11.30 4.06 13.78
N GLY A 102 10.33 4.05 12.86
CA GLY A 102 10.57 3.75 11.44
C GLY A 102 11.66 4.56 10.70
N LYS A 103 12.06 5.74 11.20
CA LYS A 103 13.19 6.53 10.65
C LYS A 103 14.57 5.95 11.00
N ASP A 104 14.70 5.35 12.17
CA ASP A 104 15.96 4.77 12.64
C ASP A 104 16.21 3.41 11.96
N PHE A 105 15.13 2.70 11.61
CA PHE A 105 15.19 1.46 10.83
C PHE A 105 15.72 1.67 9.41
N SER A 106 15.27 2.73 8.72
CA SER A 106 15.77 3.03 7.37
C SER A 106 17.25 3.42 7.36
N SER A 107 17.72 4.11 8.41
CA SER A 107 19.14 4.39 8.60
C SER A 107 19.97 3.11 8.78
N LEU A 108 19.49 2.18 9.61
CA LEU A 108 20.15 0.88 9.83
C LEU A 108 20.26 0.06 8.54
N LEU A 109 19.18 -0.02 7.75
CA LEU A 109 19.19 -0.74 6.47
C LEU A 109 20.19 -0.13 5.48
N ASN A 110 20.29 1.20 5.44
CA ASN A 110 21.28 1.88 4.60
C ASN A 110 22.72 1.59 5.05
N GLN A 111 22.98 1.53 6.36
CA GLN A 111 24.30 1.16 6.88
C GLN A 111 24.66 -0.29 6.57
N LEU A 112 23.72 -1.23 6.74
CA LEU A 112 23.92 -2.64 6.39
C LEU A 112 24.21 -2.80 4.89
N ARG A 113 23.55 -2.02 4.03
CA ARG A 113 23.81 -2.00 2.58
C ARG A 113 25.24 -1.58 2.24
N LEU A 114 25.87 -0.72 3.04
CA LEU A 114 27.24 -0.24 2.79
C LEU A 114 28.32 -1.24 3.25
N LEU A 115 27.96 -2.21 4.10
CA LEU A 115 28.88 -3.23 4.63
C LEU A 115 28.88 -4.52 3.80
N CYS A 116 28.01 -4.63 2.80
CA CYS A 116 27.93 -5.71 1.82
C CYS A 116 28.40 -5.20 0.45
#